data_AF-A0A923ZDC7-F1
#
_entry.id   AF-A0A923ZDC7-F1
#
_cell.length_a   1.000
_cell.length_b   1.000
_cell.length_c   1.000
_cell.angle_alpha   90.00
_cell.angle_beta   90.00
_cell.angle_gamma   90.00
#
_symmetry.space_group_name_H-M   'P 1'
#
loop_
_entity.id
_entity.type
_entity.pdbx_description
1 polymer ?
#
loop_
_entity_poly.entity_id
_entity_poly.type
_entity_poly.pdbx_seq_one_letter_code
_entity_poly.pdbx_strand_id
1 'polypeptide(L)'
;MSSTTVLHTDSGSHALQLRLADGFLSRLRGLMFAAPLRADQGMLLTACPSVHTGFMRQHLDVIYLDAHGMVTKCVADLAPWRSSTSRGTDADGHKLPRARHTLELAAGSIVRLQVASGSRLQHPALTSALAKSPQTTSSPRQRGSAMIEFTVVGPIITLLGLATLQYGLLFFEKNQVNHATFMAARAGSTGNSTMSTIQEAYVRALVPAYGGGTTAAKLAESYAKALADVATHARIEVLNPTAESFTDFNDPELSARIGNGKRVIPNGGQVFKAAGEVKPNSGQNIQDANLLKLRITHGYKPQVPLMGLIYTRFLQWQDTGTDPVNTALIASGRIPVVSHVTVQMQSDAIEDKTVSSPGPGNGGTATNPGDPPVVTTDPPSCGSIGCTAPPNEPGGGGGPGGTCDIPK
;
A
#
# COMPACT_ATOMS: atom_id res chain seq x y z
N MET A 1 24.64 -3.61 46.79
CA MET A 1 25.02 -5.04 46.92
C MET A 1 24.82 -5.69 45.57
N SER A 2 25.90 -6.11 44.90
CA SER A 2 25.83 -6.76 43.58
C SER A 2 25.08 -8.07 43.70
N SER A 3 23.88 -8.13 43.14
CA SER A 3 23.11 -9.36 43.04
C SER A 3 23.74 -10.26 41.99
N THR A 4 24.55 -11.22 42.42
CA THR A 4 25.31 -12.11 41.54
C THR A 4 24.36 -12.98 40.72
N THR A 5 24.38 -12.82 39.40
CA THR A 5 23.69 -13.70 38.45
C THR A 5 24.69 -14.70 37.90
N VAL A 6 24.49 -15.98 38.19
CA VAL A 6 25.44 -17.04 37.85
C VAL A 6 24.71 -18.22 37.24
N LEU A 7 25.18 -18.66 36.08
CA LEU A 7 24.76 -19.91 35.46
C LEU A 7 25.76 -21.01 35.82
N HIS A 8 25.30 -22.04 36.52
CA HIS A 8 26.08 -23.21 36.87
C HIS A 8 25.86 -24.31 35.84
N THR A 9 26.94 -24.73 35.19
CA THR A 9 26.97 -25.82 34.21
C THR A 9 28.07 -26.81 34.56
N ASP A 10 28.20 -27.89 33.80
CA ASP A 10 29.23 -28.90 34.05
C ASP A 10 30.66 -28.36 33.84
N SER A 11 30.82 -27.29 33.06
CA SER A 11 32.09 -26.58 32.88
C SER A 11 32.44 -25.61 34.01
N GLY A 12 31.50 -25.36 34.94
CA GLY A 12 31.68 -24.46 36.07
C GLY A 12 30.64 -23.35 36.16
N SER A 13 31.00 -22.29 36.89
CA SER A 13 30.12 -21.15 37.18
C SER A 13 30.41 -19.96 36.27
N HIS A 14 29.41 -19.52 35.53
CA HIS A 14 29.51 -18.44 34.53
C HIS A 14 28.71 -17.22 34.98
N ALA A 15 29.37 -16.07 35.15
CA ALA A 15 28.69 -14.81 35.47
C ALA A 15 28.05 -14.21 34.21
N LEU A 16 26.78 -13.80 34.30
CA LEU A 16 26.03 -13.23 33.18
C LEU A 16 25.35 -11.91 33.57
N GLN A 17 25.31 -10.95 32.64
CA GLN A 17 24.55 -9.72 32.77
C GLN A 17 23.17 -9.89 32.17
N LEU A 18 22.16 -10.13 33.02
CA LEU A 18 20.79 -10.37 32.57
C LEU A 18 19.90 -9.15 32.71
N ARG A 19 19.22 -8.77 31.62
CA ARG A 19 18.08 -7.86 31.65
C ARG A 19 16.83 -8.62 32.07
N LEU A 20 16.11 -8.14 33.07
CA LEU A 20 14.88 -8.78 33.55
C LEU A 20 13.66 -8.27 32.77
N ALA A 21 12.85 -9.18 32.25
CA ALA A 21 11.55 -8.92 31.66
C ALA A 21 10.46 -9.60 32.50
N ASP A 22 9.90 -8.88 33.46
CA ASP A 22 8.94 -9.39 34.45
C ASP A 22 7.50 -8.91 34.26
N GLY A 23 7.28 -7.85 33.49
CA GLY A 23 5.98 -7.36 33.05
C GLY A 23 5.58 -7.82 31.65
N PHE A 24 4.31 -7.62 31.30
CA PHE A 24 3.76 -7.96 29.99
C PHE A 24 4.46 -7.21 28.85
N LEU A 25 4.50 -5.88 28.90
CA LEU A 25 5.13 -5.05 27.85
C LEU A 25 6.64 -5.32 27.71
N SER A 26 7.34 -5.57 28.82
CA SER A 26 8.77 -5.93 28.77
C SER A 26 9.01 -7.28 28.12
N ARG A 27 8.10 -8.27 28.28
CA ARG A 27 8.20 -9.59 27.62
C ARG A 27 7.80 -9.52 26.15
N LEU A 28 6.73 -8.80 25.81
CA LEU A 28 6.30 -8.60 24.43
C LEU A 28 7.38 -7.89 23.64
N ARG A 29 7.91 -6.78 24.18
CA ARG A 29 9.03 -6.07 23.57
C ARG A 29 10.25 -6.97 23.44
N GLY A 30 10.60 -7.69 24.50
CA GLY A 30 11.78 -8.56 24.55
C GLY A 30 13.01 -7.89 23.93
N LEU A 31 13.60 -8.55 22.95
CA LEU A 31 14.73 -8.07 22.15
C LEU A 31 14.32 -7.53 20.76
N MET A 32 13.03 -7.24 20.53
CA MET A 32 12.58 -6.59 19.28
C MET A 32 13.28 -5.25 19.10
N PHE A 33 13.90 -5.05 17.93
CA PHE A 33 14.68 -3.85 17.59
C PHE A 33 15.86 -3.53 18.53
N ALA A 34 16.26 -4.46 19.40
CA ALA A 34 17.44 -4.30 20.24
C ALA A 34 18.73 -4.58 19.44
N ALA A 35 19.83 -3.96 19.87
CA ALA A 35 21.16 -4.31 19.37
C ALA A 35 21.50 -5.78 19.72
N PRO A 36 22.38 -6.43 18.94
CA PRO A 36 22.74 -7.81 19.20
C PRO A 36 23.28 -8.03 20.62
N LEU A 37 22.90 -9.15 21.24
CA LEU A 37 23.41 -9.50 22.57
C LEU A 37 24.91 -9.75 22.51
N ARG A 38 25.65 -9.20 23.48
CA ARG A 38 27.06 -9.58 23.70
C ARG A 38 27.16 -10.95 24.35
N ALA A 39 28.35 -11.53 24.27
CA ALA A 39 28.70 -12.82 24.83
C ALA A 39 28.31 -13.02 26.31
N ASP A 40 28.43 -11.98 27.12
CA ASP A 40 28.17 -11.98 28.56
C ASP A 40 26.78 -11.46 28.92
N GLN A 41 25.96 -11.13 27.92
CA GLN A 41 24.63 -10.53 28.10
C GLN A 41 23.51 -11.53 27.79
N GLY A 42 22.39 -11.34 28.47
CA GLY A 42 21.18 -12.09 28.21
C GLY A 42 19.93 -11.39 28.68
N MET A 43 18.79 -12.02 28.44
CA MET A 43 17.50 -11.56 28.93
C MET A 43 16.76 -12.70 29.63
N LEU A 44 16.29 -12.44 30.85
CA LEU A 44 15.48 -13.37 31.62
C LEU A 44 14.02 -12.94 31.55
N LEU A 45 13.20 -13.73 30.84
CA LEU A 45 11.76 -13.58 30.79
C LEU A 45 11.13 -14.45 31.89
N THR A 46 10.57 -13.82 32.91
CA THR A 46 9.90 -14.58 33.98
C THR A 46 8.51 -15.04 33.54
N ALA A 47 8.00 -16.17 34.06
CA ALA A 47 6.63 -16.66 33.77
C ALA A 47 6.26 -16.64 32.26
N CYS A 48 7.18 -17.05 31.40
CA CYS A 48 7.08 -16.99 29.94
C CYS A 48 7.57 -18.33 29.34
N PRO A 49 6.68 -19.29 29.04
CA PRO A 49 7.03 -20.63 28.53
C PRO A 49 7.05 -20.71 26.98
N SER A 50 7.05 -19.57 26.30
CA SER A 50 7.11 -19.50 24.84
C SER A 50 7.68 -18.15 24.43
N VAL A 51 8.53 -18.16 23.42
CA VAL A 51 9.16 -16.95 22.86
C VAL A 51 8.99 -16.91 21.35
N HIS A 52 9.06 -15.71 20.79
CA HIS A 52 9.12 -15.50 19.35
C HIS A 52 10.33 -14.64 19.00
N THR A 53 10.86 -14.82 17.80
CA THR A 53 11.93 -14.01 17.22
C THR A 53 11.42 -13.09 16.10
N GLY A 54 10.11 -12.83 16.06
CA GLY A 54 9.51 -11.84 15.16
C GLY A 54 10.12 -10.44 15.39
N PHE A 55 10.36 -9.71 14.29
CA PHE A 55 10.99 -8.38 14.30
C PHE A 55 12.41 -8.32 14.90
N MET A 56 13.09 -9.47 15.00
CA MET A 56 14.50 -9.55 15.37
C MET A 56 15.38 -9.71 14.14
N ARG A 57 16.65 -9.30 14.24
CA ARG A 57 17.66 -9.46 13.19
C ARG A 57 18.77 -10.44 13.57
N GLN A 58 18.74 -10.96 14.79
CA GLN A 58 19.77 -11.83 15.38
C GLN A 58 19.20 -13.21 15.67
N HIS A 59 20.06 -14.22 15.58
CA HIS A 59 19.80 -15.56 16.09
C HIS A 59 20.01 -15.59 17.61
N LEU A 60 19.28 -16.46 18.29
CA LEU A 60 19.34 -16.57 19.75
C LEU A 60 19.45 -18.02 20.19
N ASP A 61 20.14 -18.21 21.31
CA ASP A 61 20.02 -19.43 22.09
C ASP A 61 18.94 -19.24 23.17
N VAL A 62 17.97 -20.14 23.20
CA VAL A 62 16.82 -20.08 24.10
C VAL A 62 16.87 -21.23 25.09
N ILE A 63 16.89 -20.91 26.37
CA ILE A 63 16.99 -21.86 27.47
C ILE A 63 15.73 -21.75 28.33
N TYR A 64 14.98 -22.83 28.42
CA TYR A 64 13.79 -22.91 29.27
C TYR A 64 14.17 -23.40 30.67
N LEU A 65 13.64 -22.71 31.68
CA LEU A 65 13.94 -22.94 33.09
C LEU A 65 12.68 -23.30 33.86
N ASP A 66 12.78 -24.23 34.80
CA ASP A 66 11.71 -24.52 35.76
C ASP A 66 11.52 -23.39 36.79
N ALA A 67 10.63 -23.59 37.76
CA ALA A 67 10.36 -22.63 38.84
C ALA A 67 11.58 -22.29 39.73
N HIS A 68 12.61 -23.14 39.72
CA HIS A 68 13.79 -23.08 40.57
C HIS A 68 15.06 -22.64 39.82
N GLY A 69 14.93 -22.35 38.52
CA GLY A 69 16.04 -21.97 37.64
C GLY A 69 16.80 -23.15 37.06
N MET A 70 16.27 -24.39 37.14
CA MET A 70 16.86 -25.56 36.51
C MET A 70 16.53 -25.58 35.02
N VAL A 71 17.53 -25.85 34.18
CA VAL A 71 17.36 -25.97 32.74
C VAL A 71 16.57 -27.23 32.40
N THR A 72 15.44 -27.05 31.71
CA THR A 72 14.56 -28.15 31.29
C THR A 72 14.64 -28.43 29.79
N LYS A 73 15.02 -27.43 28.98
CA LYS A 73 15.12 -27.54 27.52
C LYS A 73 16.03 -26.44 26.98
N CYS A 74 16.91 -26.80 26.05
CA CYS A 74 17.73 -25.87 25.29
C CYS A 74 17.30 -25.88 23.82
N VAL A 75 17.23 -24.71 23.20
CA VAL A 75 17.01 -24.54 21.76
C VAL A 75 18.12 -23.62 21.26
N ALA A 76 19.11 -24.21 20.59
CA ALA A 76 20.21 -23.47 20.00
C ALA A 76 19.78 -22.84 18.67
N ASP A 77 20.39 -21.71 18.34
CA ASP A 77 20.32 -21.05 17.03
C ASP A 77 18.89 -20.80 16.51
N LEU A 78 18.01 -20.30 17.37
CA LEU A 78 16.65 -19.91 16.98
C LEU A 78 16.71 -18.68 16.05
N ALA A 79 16.51 -18.94 14.75
CA ALA A 79 16.54 -17.92 13.70
C ALA A 79 15.44 -16.85 13.84
N PRO A 80 15.61 -15.65 13.24
CA PRO A 80 14.56 -14.64 13.10
C PRO A 80 13.25 -15.19 12.49
N TRP A 81 12.12 -14.58 12.86
CA TRP A 81 10.78 -14.98 12.38
C TRP A 81 10.42 -16.44 12.66
N ARG A 82 10.77 -16.92 13.86
CA ARG A 82 10.38 -18.23 14.40
C ARG A 82 9.73 -18.06 15.76
N SER A 83 9.11 -19.14 16.23
CA SER A 83 8.59 -19.23 17.60
C SER A 83 9.02 -20.54 18.22
N SER A 84 9.30 -20.50 19.51
CA SER A 84 9.65 -21.67 20.31
C SER A 84 8.77 -21.73 21.54
N THR A 85 8.50 -22.95 21.99
CA THR A 85 7.77 -23.23 23.23
C THR A 85 8.57 -24.19 24.10
N SER A 86 8.38 -24.07 25.41
CA SER A 86 8.96 -24.94 26.40
C SER A 86 8.43 -26.38 26.36
N ARG A 87 7.36 -26.64 25.59
CA ARG A 87 6.81 -27.99 25.40
C ARG A 87 7.75 -28.84 24.54
N GLY A 88 7.85 -30.11 24.85
CA GLY A 88 8.64 -31.08 24.12
C GLY A 88 8.74 -32.42 24.85
N THR A 89 9.40 -33.38 24.20
CA THR A 89 9.79 -34.67 24.77
C THR A 89 11.30 -34.83 24.73
N ASP A 90 11.86 -35.65 25.62
CA ASP A 90 13.25 -36.09 25.52
C ASP A 90 13.42 -37.15 24.41
N ALA A 91 14.66 -37.64 24.24
CA ALA A 91 15.01 -38.63 23.24
C ALA A 91 14.26 -39.97 23.42
N ASP A 92 13.86 -40.28 24.65
CA ASP A 92 13.14 -41.50 25.02
C ASP A 92 11.61 -41.31 24.97
N GLY A 93 11.14 -40.13 24.56
CA GLY A 93 9.73 -39.81 24.36
C GLY A 93 8.98 -39.36 25.63
N HIS A 94 9.67 -39.17 26.75
CA HIS A 94 9.06 -38.66 27.98
C HIS A 94 8.85 -37.15 27.90
N LYS A 95 7.75 -36.66 28.50
CA LYS A 95 7.44 -35.22 28.53
C LYS A 95 8.48 -34.48 29.37
N LEU A 96 9.03 -33.40 28.81
CA LEU A 96 9.96 -32.54 29.52
C LEU A 96 9.30 -31.88 30.75
N PRO A 97 10.06 -31.60 31.83
CA PRO A 97 9.57 -30.90 32.99
C PRO A 97 8.95 -29.54 32.64
N ARG A 98 7.97 -29.10 33.44
CA ARG A 98 7.26 -27.85 33.17
C ARG A 98 8.18 -26.64 33.39
N ALA A 99 8.66 -26.06 32.30
CA ALA A 99 9.32 -24.77 32.36
C ALA A 99 8.34 -23.64 32.75
N ARG A 100 8.88 -22.64 33.45
CA ARG A 100 8.18 -21.41 33.84
C ARG A 100 8.85 -20.16 33.31
N HIS A 101 10.17 -20.16 33.13
CA HIS A 101 10.93 -18.99 32.72
C HIS A 101 11.71 -19.31 31.45
N THR A 102 12.08 -18.28 30.70
CA THR A 102 12.93 -18.41 29.52
C THR A 102 14.12 -17.47 29.66
N LEU A 103 15.31 -17.97 29.39
CA LEU A 103 16.56 -17.24 29.30
C LEU A 103 16.96 -17.17 27.83
N GLU A 104 17.11 -15.96 27.30
CA GLU A 104 17.61 -15.69 25.96
C GLU A 104 19.07 -15.23 26.03
N LEU A 105 19.93 -15.89 25.27
CA LEU A 105 21.36 -15.58 25.14
C LEU A 105 21.74 -15.37 23.67
N ALA A 106 22.90 -14.77 23.44
CA ALA A 106 23.49 -14.72 22.10
C ALA A 106 23.66 -16.13 21.52
N ALA A 107 23.42 -16.30 20.21
CA ALA A 107 23.60 -17.58 19.53
C ALA A 107 25.00 -18.20 19.80
N GLY A 108 25.04 -19.51 20.01
CA GLY A 108 26.25 -20.27 20.34
C GLY A 108 26.63 -20.26 21.82
N SER A 109 25.88 -19.57 22.69
CA SER A 109 26.10 -19.56 24.14
C SER A 109 25.85 -20.92 24.80
N ILE A 110 24.89 -21.72 24.32
CA ILE A 110 24.61 -23.06 24.84
C ILE A 110 25.85 -23.95 24.68
N VAL A 111 26.46 -23.93 23.50
CA VAL A 111 27.68 -24.72 23.22
C VAL A 111 28.86 -24.17 24.02
N ARG A 112 29.08 -22.85 23.99
CA ARG A 112 30.23 -22.20 24.63
C ARG A 112 30.23 -22.36 26.16
N LEU A 113 29.08 -22.26 26.81
CA LEU A 113 28.94 -22.37 28.27
C LEU A 113 28.63 -23.81 28.70
N GLN A 114 28.53 -24.75 27.76
CA GLN A 114 28.14 -26.14 27.97
C GLN A 114 26.83 -26.28 28.77
N VAL A 115 25.80 -25.54 28.34
CA VAL A 115 24.48 -25.56 28.99
C VAL A 115 23.72 -26.82 28.59
N ALA A 116 23.38 -27.64 29.57
CA ALA A 116 22.60 -28.86 29.37
C ALA A 116 21.41 -28.92 30.34
N SER A 117 20.48 -29.83 30.09
CA SER A 117 19.41 -30.15 31.06
C SER A 117 20.03 -30.51 32.40
N GLY A 118 19.55 -29.89 33.48
CA GLY A 118 20.14 -30.01 34.82
C GLY A 118 21.11 -28.89 35.22
N SER A 119 21.61 -28.07 34.27
CA SER A 119 22.27 -26.80 34.59
C SER A 119 21.34 -25.87 35.38
N ARG A 120 21.89 -24.94 36.15
CA ARG A 120 21.09 -24.08 37.04
C ARG A 120 21.44 -22.60 36.96
N LEU A 121 20.44 -21.77 36.68
CA LEU A 121 20.55 -20.32 36.78
C LEU A 121 20.23 -19.85 38.20
N GLN A 122 21.19 -19.19 38.85
CA GLN A 122 20.99 -18.44 40.08
C GLN A 122 20.74 -16.97 39.74
N HIS A 123 19.53 -16.50 40.06
CA HIS A 123 19.14 -15.10 39.86
C HIS A 123 18.13 -14.70 40.96
N PRO A 124 18.24 -13.50 41.56
CA PRO A 124 17.36 -13.08 42.66
C PRO A 124 15.85 -13.19 42.34
N ALA A 125 15.47 -12.90 41.10
CA ALA A 125 14.07 -13.01 40.64
C ALA A 125 13.54 -14.46 40.61
N LEU A 126 14.42 -15.47 40.62
CA LEU A 126 14.05 -16.89 40.69
C LEU A 126 14.09 -17.39 42.15
N THR A 127 15.03 -16.89 42.95
CA THR A 127 15.16 -17.26 44.38
C THR A 127 14.05 -16.66 45.25
N SER A 128 13.58 -15.44 44.97
CA SER A 128 12.48 -14.81 45.72
C SER A 128 11.13 -15.52 45.57
N ALA A 129 10.97 -16.43 44.60
CA ALA A 129 9.78 -17.25 44.44
C ALA A 129 9.70 -18.39 45.49
N LEU A 130 10.82 -18.77 46.12
CA LEU A 130 10.90 -19.83 47.13
C LEU A 130 10.38 -19.41 48.52
N ALA A 131 10.32 -18.11 48.83
CA ALA A 131 9.80 -17.63 50.11
C ALA A 131 8.25 -17.68 50.22
N LYS A 132 7.56 -18.15 49.17
CA LYS A 132 6.12 -18.39 49.19
C LYS A 132 5.79 -19.81 48.72
N SER A 133 5.68 -20.76 49.65
CA SER A 133 4.90 -22.00 49.47
C SER A 133 4.68 -22.73 50.80
N PRO A 134 3.65 -23.60 50.95
CA PRO A 134 2.33 -23.56 50.30
C PRO A 134 1.19 -23.99 51.28
N GLN A 135 0.10 -23.24 51.39
CA GLN A 135 -1.18 -23.84 51.82
C GLN A 135 -2.36 -23.19 51.08
N THR A 136 -3.32 -24.05 50.73
CA THR A 136 -4.58 -23.84 50.00
C THR A 136 -4.50 -23.88 48.47
N THR A 137 -5.18 -24.91 47.96
CA THR A 137 -5.58 -25.13 46.57
C THR A 137 -6.50 -23.99 46.11
N SER A 138 -5.93 -22.83 45.76
CA SER A 138 -6.63 -21.90 44.87
C SER A 138 -6.13 -22.17 43.46
N SER A 139 -7.05 -22.61 42.58
CA SER A 139 -6.82 -22.61 41.14
C SER A 139 -6.15 -21.28 40.76
N PRO A 140 -5.00 -21.29 40.04
CA PRO A 140 -4.32 -20.04 39.73
C PRO A 140 -5.30 -19.20 38.92
N ARG A 141 -5.82 -18.11 39.52
CA ARG A 141 -6.70 -17.17 38.81
C ARG A 141 -5.98 -16.79 37.54
N GLN A 142 -6.51 -17.26 36.42
CA GLN A 142 -6.01 -17.02 35.08
C GLN A 142 -6.03 -15.51 34.89
N ARG A 143 -4.90 -14.83 35.14
CA ARG A 143 -4.78 -13.40 34.90
C ARG A 143 -4.88 -13.22 33.39
N GLY A 144 -6.01 -12.70 32.95
CA GLY A 144 -6.41 -12.59 31.54
C GLY A 144 -5.53 -11.68 30.70
N SER A 145 -4.26 -12.03 30.52
CA SER A 145 -3.33 -11.36 29.60
C SER A 145 -3.89 -11.34 28.18
N ALA A 146 -4.49 -12.45 27.74
CA ALA A 146 -5.13 -12.55 26.43
C ALA A 146 -6.27 -11.52 26.23
N MET A 147 -7.01 -11.16 27.28
CA MET A 147 -8.05 -10.14 27.20
C MET A 147 -7.47 -8.73 27.05
N ILE A 148 -6.34 -8.44 27.71
CA ILE A 148 -5.62 -7.16 27.57
C ILE A 148 -4.98 -7.07 26.18
N GLU A 149 -4.36 -8.16 25.71
CA GLU A 149 -3.81 -8.29 24.36
C GLU A 149 -4.88 -8.05 23.30
N PHE A 150 -6.04 -8.70 23.41
CA PHE A 150 -7.14 -8.49 22.48
C PHE A 150 -7.74 -7.08 22.56
N THR A 151 -7.81 -6.49 23.76
CA THR A 151 -8.35 -5.13 23.93
C THR A 151 -7.46 -4.06 23.29
N VAL A 152 -6.14 -4.27 23.27
CA VAL A 152 -5.20 -3.32 22.65
C VAL A 152 -5.01 -3.61 21.16
N VAL A 153 -4.73 -4.87 20.81
CA VAL A 153 -4.36 -5.27 19.45
C VAL A 153 -5.60 -5.47 18.57
N GLY A 154 -6.69 -5.99 19.13
CA GLY A 154 -7.94 -6.26 18.41
C GLY A 154 -8.46 -5.03 17.66
N PRO A 155 -8.68 -3.87 18.31
CA PRO A 155 -9.12 -2.67 17.62
C PRO A 155 -8.17 -2.21 16.51
N ILE A 156 -6.85 -2.32 16.71
CA ILE A 156 -5.86 -1.90 15.70
C ILE A 156 -5.92 -2.82 14.48
N ILE A 157 -5.94 -4.14 14.67
CA ILE A 157 -6.06 -5.11 13.57
C ILE A 157 -7.40 -4.94 12.86
N THR A 158 -8.50 -4.73 13.61
CA THR A 158 -9.82 -4.48 13.03
C THR A 158 -9.82 -3.21 12.18
N LEU A 159 -9.23 -2.10 12.66
CA LEU A 159 -9.13 -0.86 11.90
C LEU A 159 -8.28 -1.04 10.63
N LEU A 160 -7.13 -1.73 10.73
CA LEU A 160 -6.29 -2.04 9.57
C LEU A 160 -7.02 -2.91 8.53
N GLY A 161 -7.77 -3.92 8.99
CA GLY A 161 -8.58 -4.78 8.13
C GLY A 161 -9.68 -4.00 7.41
N LEU A 162 -10.44 -3.17 8.14
CA LEU A 162 -11.46 -2.30 7.57
C LEU A 162 -10.87 -1.26 6.61
N ALA A 163 -9.69 -0.70 6.92
CA ALA A 163 -8.98 0.24 6.06
C ALA A 163 -8.54 -0.43 4.75
N THR A 164 -8.05 -1.66 4.83
CA THR A 164 -7.61 -2.44 3.66
C THR A 164 -8.81 -2.78 2.76
N LEU A 165 -9.92 -3.22 3.35
CA LEU A 165 -11.17 -3.45 2.62
C LEU A 165 -11.66 -2.16 1.93
N GLN A 166 -11.71 -1.04 2.67
CA GLN A 166 -12.14 0.24 2.12
C GLN A 166 -11.21 0.75 1.01
N TYR A 167 -9.90 0.54 1.14
CA TYR A 167 -8.94 0.87 0.09
C TYR A 167 -9.17 0.02 -1.17
N GLY A 168 -9.42 -1.29 -1.02
CA GLY A 168 -9.76 -2.16 -2.14
C GLY A 168 -11.01 -1.71 -2.90
N LEU A 169 -12.06 -1.28 -2.19
CA LEU A 169 -13.28 -0.74 -2.79
C LEU A 169 -13.02 0.59 -3.52
N LEU A 170 -12.25 1.49 -2.91
CA LEU A 170 -11.84 2.75 -3.54
C LEU A 170 -10.98 2.49 -4.80
N PHE A 171 -10.10 1.49 -4.78
CA PHE A 171 -9.28 1.11 -5.92
C PHE A 171 -10.12 0.59 -7.09
N PHE A 172 -11.12 -0.26 -6.82
CA PHE A 172 -12.06 -0.72 -7.85
C PHE A 172 -12.80 0.46 -8.49
N GLU A 173 -13.29 1.38 -7.68
CA GLU A 173 -14.00 2.59 -8.14
C GLU A 173 -13.09 3.52 -8.93
N LYS A 174 -11.84 3.71 -8.50
CA LYS A 174 -10.82 4.45 -9.25
C LYS A 174 -10.60 3.85 -10.64
N ASN A 175 -10.52 2.53 -10.75
CA ASN A 175 -10.37 1.86 -12.04
C ASN A 175 -11.62 2.05 -12.92
N GLN A 176 -12.81 1.95 -12.34
CA GLN A 176 -14.06 2.20 -13.06
C GLN A 176 -14.13 3.65 -13.57
N VAL A 177 -13.78 4.63 -12.74
CA VAL A 177 -13.73 6.05 -13.12
C VAL A 177 -12.68 6.28 -14.22
N ASN A 178 -11.50 5.66 -14.14
CA ASN A 178 -10.48 5.74 -15.20
C ASN A 178 -11.01 5.21 -16.53
N HIS A 179 -11.63 4.03 -16.52
CA HIS A 179 -12.25 3.43 -17.70
C HIS A 179 -13.36 4.32 -18.27
N ALA A 180 -14.27 4.80 -17.42
CA ALA A 180 -15.34 5.70 -17.83
C ALA A 180 -14.81 7.01 -18.41
N THR A 181 -13.74 7.56 -17.85
CA THR A 181 -13.07 8.77 -18.35
C THR A 181 -12.49 8.54 -19.74
N PHE A 182 -11.86 7.37 -19.97
CA PHE A 182 -11.36 6.99 -21.30
C PHE A 182 -12.49 6.82 -22.32
N MET A 183 -13.60 6.17 -21.93
CA MET A 183 -14.77 6.02 -22.80
C MET A 183 -15.40 7.38 -23.14
N ALA A 184 -15.45 8.29 -22.17
CA ALA A 184 -15.91 9.66 -22.36
C ALA A 184 -15.03 10.43 -23.36
N ALA A 185 -13.70 10.33 -23.22
CA ALA A 185 -12.76 10.95 -24.15
C ALA A 185 -12.85 10.34 -25.55
N ARG A 186 -12.96 9.01 -25.67
CA ARG A 186 -13.15 8.34 -26.96
C ARG A 186 -14.41 8.85 -27.66
N ALA A 187 -15.54 8.89 -26.95
CA ALA A 187 -16.79 9.39 -27.49
C ALA A 187 -16.70 10.87 -27.86
N GLY A 188 -16.08 11.70 -27.01
CA GLY A 188 -15.83 13.12 -27.28
C GLY A 188 -14.94 13.34 -28.51
N SER A 189 -13.91 12.52 -28.70
CA SER A 189 -12.99 12.64 -29.85
C SER A 189 -13.68 12.45 -31.19
N THR A 190 -14.72 11.61 -31.25
CA THR A 190 -15.54 11.37 -32.45
C THR A 190 -16.84 12.19 -32.47
N GLY A 191 -17.21 12.80 -31.35
CA GLY A 191 -18.45 13.57 -31.14
C GLY A 191 -18.19 15.07 -30.98
N ASN A 192 -17.20 15.59 -31.71
CA ASN A 192 -16.86 17.00 -31.80
C ASN A 192 -16.52 17.67 -30.46
N SER A 193 -16.04 16.92 -29.47
CA SER A 193 -15.74 17.39 -28.12
C SER A 193 -16.94 17.99 -27.36
N THR A 194 -18.17 17.64 -27.75
CA THR A 194 -19.38 18.19 -27.09
C THR A 194 -19.57 17.60 -25.68
N MET A 195 -20.01 18.44 -24.73
CA MET A 195 -20.16 18.01 -23.33
C MET A 195 -21.25 16.95 -23.17
N SER A 196 -22.32 17.01 -23.98
CA SER A 196 -23.40 16.02 -23.95
C SER A 196 -22.90 14.62 -24.32
N THR A 197 -22.12 14.48 -25.39
CA THR A 197 -21.56 13.19 -25.80
C THR A 197 -20.55 12.65 -24.78
N ILE A 198 -19.71 13.51 -24.22
CA ILE A 198 -18.75 13.14 -23.18
C ILE A 198 -19.48 12.66 -21.92
N GLN A 199 -20.47 13.42 -21.44
CA GLN A 199 -21.22 13.08 -20.24
C GLN A 199 -22.04 11.80 -20.42
N GLU A 200 -22.72 11.63 -21.55
CA GLU A 200 -23.49 10.41 -21.83
C GLU A 200 -22.59 9.17 -21.83
N ALA A 201 -21.45 9.23 -22.51
CA ALA A 201 -20.50 8.12 -22.56
C ALA A 201 -19.89 7.83 -21.19
N TYR A 202 -19.57 8.87 -20.40
CA TYR A 202 -19.08 8.73 -19.03
C TYR A 202 -20.11 8.02 -18.13
N VAL A 203 -21.36 8.50 -18.11
CA VAL A 203 -22.44 7.93 -17.30
C VAL A 203 -22.74 6.50 -17.73
N ARG A 204 -22.79 6.23 -19.03
CA ARG A 204 -23.01 4.88 -19.57
C ARG A 204 -21.91 3.91 -19.13
N ALA A 205 -20.65 4.34 -19.14
CA ALA A 205 -19.53 3.53 -18.69
C ALA A 205 -19.53 3.31 -17.17
N LEU A 206 -20.20 4.16 -16.38
CA LEU A 206 -20.34 3.98 -14.93
C LEU A 206 -21.46 3.01 -14.52
N VAL A 207 -22.38 2.65 -15.41
CA VAL A 207 -23.55 1.78 -15.12
C VAL A 207 -23.23 0.54 -14.25
N PRO A 208 -22.12 -0.20 -14.48
CA PRO A 208 -21.79 -1.36 -13.63
C PRO A 208 -21.54 -1.01 -12.15
N ALA A 209 -21.03 0.18 -11.83
CA ALA A 209 -20.83 0.62 -10.44
C ALA A 209 -22.14 0.87 -9.70
N TYR A 210 -23.24 1.09 -10.43
CA TYR A 210 -24.56 1.40 -9.87
C TYR A 210 -25.51 0.19 -9.86
N GLY A 211 -24.95 -1.02 -9.95
CA GLY A 211 -25.67 -2.29 -9.91
C GLY A 211 -25.83 -2.99 -11.26
N GLY A 212 -25.61 -2.26 -12.37
CA GLY A 212 -25.68 -2.81 -13.72
C GLY A 212 -27.02 -3.46 -14.05
N GLY A 213 -26.99 -4.58 -14.76
CA GLY A 213 -28.18 -5.37 -15.08
C GLY A 213 -28.02 -6.21 -16.34
N THR A 214 -28.78 -7.30 -16.43
CA THR A 214 -28.84 -8.16 -17.62
C THR A 214 -30.08 -7.90 -18.49
N THR A 215 -30.97 -7.01 -18.04
CA THR A 215 -32.18 -6.63 -18.77
C THR A 215 -32.19 -5.13 -19.04
N ALA A 216 -32.89 -4.71 -20.10
CA ALA A 216 -32.99 -3.30 -20.47
C ALA A 216 -33.55 -2.42 -19.32
N ALA A 217 -34.55 -2.91 -18.59
CA ALA A 217 -35.13 -2.19 -17.46
C ALA A 217 -34.13 -1.96 -16.31
N LYS A 218 -33.34 -2.99 -15.95
CA LYS A 218 -32.32 -2.87 -14.90
C LYS A 218 -31.18 -1.94 -15.33
N LEU A 219 -30.75 -2.03 -16.59
CA LEU A 219 -29.74 -1.13 -17.14
C LEU A 219 -30.22 0.33 -17.15
N ALA A 220 -31.48 0.58 -17.51
CA ALA A 220 -32.07 1.91 -17.47
C ALA A 220 -32.15 2.46 -16.03
N GLU A 221 -32.50 1.64 -15.05
CA GLU A 221 -32.50 2.02 -13.63
C GLU A 221 -31.09 2.38 -13.12
N SER A 222 -30.10 1.53 -13.40
CA SER A 222 -28.70 1.76 -13.01
C SER A 222 -28.12 2.98 -13.71
N TYR A 223 -28.47 3.21 -14.98
CA TYR A 223 -28.11 4.43 -15.71
C TYR A 223 -28.73 5.69 -15.07
N ALA A 224 -30.00 5.64 -14.67
CA ALA A 224 -30.65 6.77 -14.00
C ALA A 224 -29.98 7.11 -12.65
N LYS A 225 -29.58 6.10 -11.88
CA LYS A 225 -28.80 6.29 -10.63
C LYS A 225 -27.44 6.93 -10.91
N ALA A 226 -26.71 6.41 -11.90
CA ALA A 226 -25.42 6.96 -12.30
C ALA A 226 -25.54 8.41 -12.78
N LEU A 227 -26.56 8.72 -13.57
CA LEU A 227 -26.83 10.07 -14.07
C LEU A 227 -27.10 11.05 -12.93
N ALA A 228 -27.95 10.67 -11.98
CA ALA A 228 -28.27 11.49 -10.82
C ALA A 228 -27.05 11.75 -9.92
N ASP A 229 -26.21 10.73 -9.72
CA ASP A 229 -24.99 10.87 -8.92
C ASP A 229 -23.95 11.75 -9.61
N VAL A 230 -23.69 11.52 -10.90
CA VAL A 230 -22.75 12.33 -11.70
C VAL A 230 -23.19 13.79 -11.78
N ALA A 231 -24.48 14.05 -11.92
CA ALA A 231 -25.01 15.42 -12.00
C ALA A 231 -24.75 16.26 -10.73
N THR A 232 -24.56 15.60 -9.58
CA THR A 232 -24.44 16.26 -8.27
C THR A 232 -23.05 16.12 -7.66
N HIS A 233 -22.33 15.03 -7.98
CA HIS A 233 -21.07 14.68 -7.31
C HIS A 233 -19.91 14.46 -8.30
N ALA A 234 -20.04 14.87 -9.56
CA ALA A 234 -18.93 14.86 -10.49
C ALA A 234 -18.79 16.20 -11.23
N ARG A 235 -17.55 16.50 -11.60
CA ARG A 235 -17.17 17.65 -12.44
C ARG A 235 -16.39 17.13 -13.63
N ILE A 236 -16.88 17.40 -14.84
CA ILE A 236 -16.23 17.05 -16.11
C ILE A 236 -15.71 18.34 -16.73
N GLU A 237 -14.42 18.40 -17.01
CA GLU A 237 -13.76 19.57 -17.58
C GLU A 237 -13.01 19.18 -18.84
N VAL A 238 -13.23 19.94 -19.91
CA VAL A 238 -12.42 19.90 -21.12
C VAL A 238 -11.25 20.88 -20.91
N LEU A 239 -10.08 20.34 -20.63
CA LEU A 239 -8.83 21.11 -20.45
C LEU A 239 -8.18 21.48 -21.78
N ASN A 240 -8.47 20.72 -22.84
CA ASN A 240 -8.04 21.01 -24.20
C ASN A 240 -9.02 20.34 -25.18
N PRO A 241 -9.43 20.99 -26.29
CA PRO A 241 -9.05 22.34 -26.73
C PRO A 241 -9.52 23.43 -25.75
N THR A 242 -8.74 24.48 -25.61
CA THR A 242 -9.04 25.63 -24.73
C THR A 242 -9.87 26.68 -25.48
N ALA A 243 -10.46 27.62 -24.75
CA ALA A 243 -11.15 28.76 -25.37
C ALA A 243 -10.22 29.57 -26.31
N GLU A 244 -8.93 29.63 -25.98
CA GLU A 244 -7.89 30.27 -26.79
C GLU A 244 -7.48 29.42 -28.01
N SER A 245 -7.47 28.09 -27.88
CA SER A 245 -7.29 27.19 -29.02
C SER A 245 -8.39 27.42 -30.07
N PHE A 246 -9.63 27.61 -29.62
CA PHE A 246 -10.75 28.00 -30.50
C PHE A 246 -10.60 29.40 -31.07
N THR A 247 -9.93 30.34 -30.39
CA THR A 247 -9.62 31.67 -30.95
C THR A 247 -8.62 31.56 -32.09
N ASP A 248 -7.56 30.78 -31.89
CA ASP A 248 -6.41 30.70 -32.78
C ASP A 248 -6.65 29.87 -34.03
N PHE A 249 -7.40 28.78 -33.89
CA PHE A 249 -7.57 27.76 -34.94
C PHE A 249 -9.00 27.65 -35.45
N ASN A 250 -9.81 28.69 -35.24
CA ASN A 250 -11.16 28.74 -35.78
C ASN A 250 -11.15 28.67 -37.31
N ASP A 251 -11.91 27.74 -37.88
CA ASP A 251 -12.22 27.72 -39.31
C ASP A 251 -13.56 28.45 -39.56
N PRO A 252 -13.54 29.62 -40.24
CA PRO A 252 -14.75 30.40 -40.47
C PRO A 252 -15.76 29.68 -41.38
N GLU A 253 -15.30 28.88 -42.34
CA GLU A 253 -16.19 28.16 -43.26
C GLU A 253 -16.91 27.02 -42.52
N LEU A 254 -16.18 26.24 -41.73
CA LEU A 254 -16.79 25.19 -40.90
C LEU A 254 -17.73 25.79 -39.86
N SER A 255 -17.34 26.88 -39.21
CA SER A 255 -18.19 27.59 -38.25
C SER A 255 -19.50 28.07 -38.89
N ALA A 256 -19.43 28.60 -40.12
CA ALA A 256 -20.62 29.01 -40.87
C ALA A 256 -21.52 27.81 -41.24
N ARG A 257 -20.95 26.64 -41.57
CA ARG A 257 -21.71 25.41 -41.88
C ARG A 257 -22.40 24.81 -40.67
N ILE A 258 -21.76 24.85 -39.49
CA ILE A 258 -22.34 24.35 -38.23
C ILE A 258 -23.44 25.29 -37.72
N GLY A 259 -23.27 26.59 -37.93
CA GLY A 259 -24.19 27.62 -37.46
C GLY A 259 -24.08 27.88 -35.95
N ASN A 260 -25.03 28.66 -35.41
CA ASN A 260 -25.13 28.99 -33.98
C ASN A 260 -23.94 29.77 -33.37
N GLY A 261 -23.08 30.37 -34.21
CA GLY A 261 -21.95 31.20 -33.76
C GLY A 261 -20.83 30.43 -33.05
N LYS A 262 -20.79 29.10 -33.17
CA LYS A 262 -19.79 28.26 -32.54
C LYS A 262 -18.50 28.24 -33.36
N ARG A 263 -17.36 28.33 -32.66
CA ARG A 263 -16.03 28.19 -33.27
C ARG A 263 -15.71 26.71 -33.47
N VAL A 264 -14.97 26.41 -34.53
CA VAL A 264 -14.64 25.04 -34.94
C VAL A 264 -13.15 24.93 -35.23
N ILE A 265 -12.49 23.95 -34.63
CA ILE A 265 -11.12 23.59 -34.94
C ILE A 265 -11.15 22.41 -35.92
N PRO A 266 -10.62 22.55 -37.14
CA PRO A 266 -10.64 21.49 -38.12
C PRO A 266 -9.69 20.36 -37.72
N ASN A 267 -10.16 19.12 -37.81
CA ASN A 267 -9.35 17.93 -37.59
C ASN A 267 -8.76 17.35 -38.89
N GLY A 268 -9.39 17.61 -40.04
CA GLY A 268 -8.92 17.07 -41.33
C GLY A 268 -7.47 17.46 -41.68
N GLY A 269 -6.74 16.54 -42.31
CA GLY A 269 -5.45 16.82 -42.95
C GLY A 269 -4.28 17.14 -42.00
N GLN A 270 -4.27 16.66 -40.75
CA GLN A 270 -3.26 17.02 -39.74
C GLN A 270 -1.80 16.88 -40.20
N VAL A 271 -1.50 15.87 -41.03
CA VAL A 271 -0.14 15.61 -41.55
C VAL A 271 0.37 16.75 -42.43
N PHE A 272 -0.54 17.50 -43.08
CA PHE A 272 -0.18 18.60 -43.97
C PHE A 272 -0.14 19.96 -43.27
N LYS A 273 -0.50 20.03 -42.00
CA LYS A 273 -0.50 21.28 -41.24
C LYS A 273 0.86 21.52 -40.59
N ALA A 274 1.34 22.77 -40.63
CA ALA A 274 2.67 23.11 -40.14
C ALA A 274 2.79 22.93 -38.62
N ALA A 275 3.42 21.82 -38.19
CA ALA A 275 3.60 21.52 -36.76
C ALA A 275 4.48 22.55 -36.00
N GLY A 276 5.29 23.33 -36.72
CA GLY A 276 6.09 24.42 -36.16
C GLY A 276 5.34 25.74 -35.97
N GLU A 277 4.11 25.85 -36.46
CA GLU A 277 3.33 27.09 -36.34
C GLU A 277 2.56 27.12 -35.01
N VAL A 278 3.11 27.83 -34.04
CA VAL A 278 2.51 28.05 -32.73
C VAL A 278 1.77 29.38 -32.71
N LYS A 279 0.49 29.37 -32.30
CA LYS A 279 -0.34 30.57 -32.25
C LYS A 279 -0.28 31.24 -30.86
N PRO A 280 -0.36 32.59 -30.79
CA PRO A 280 0.02 33.34 -29.59
C PRO A 280 -1.02 33.30 -28.45
N ASN A 281 -2.31 33.10 -28.71
CA ASN A 281 -3.32 33.13 -27.64
C ASN A 281 -3.30 31.81 -26.84
N SER A 282 -3.20 30.69 -27.54
CA SER A 282 -3.18 29.33 -26.98
C SER A 282 -1.78 28.82 -26.65
N GLY A 283 -0.74 29.35 -27.31
CA GLY A 283 0.61 28.79 -27.22
C GLY A 283 0.73 27.37 -27.79
N GLN A 284 -0.20 26.97 -28.67
CA GLN A 284 -0.28 25.63 -29.26
C GLN A 284 -0.07 25.68 -30.77
N ASN A 285 0.36 24.56 -31.36
CA ASN A 285 0.14 24.28 -32.78
C ASN A 285 -1.24 23.60 -32.98
N ILE A 286 -1.65 23.41 -34.23
CA ILE A 286 -2.97 22.84 -34.53
C ILE A 286 -3.09 21.36 -34.15
N GLN A 287 -1.99 20.60 -34.12
CA GLN A 287 -1.99 19.20 -33.66
C GLN A 287 -2.23 19.12 -32.15
N ASP A 288 -1.60 20.00 -31.38
CA ASP A 288 -1.81 20.14 -29.93
C ASP A 288 -3.23 20.61 -29.62
N ALA A 289 -3.75 21.57 -30.39
CA ALA A 289 -5.15 22.02 -30.30
C ALA A 289 -6.15 20.90 -30.65
N ASN A 290 -5.73 19.86 -31.39
CA ASN A 290 -6.53 18.68 -31.71
C ASN A 290 -6.33 17.50 -30.73
N LEU A 291 -5.82 17.76 -29.52
CA LEU A 291 -5.83 16.79 -28.42
C LEU A 291 -7.02 17.06 -27.50
N LEU A 292 -7.91 16.08 -27.32
CA LEU A 292 -8.94 16.15 -26.29
C LEU A 292 -8.33 15.76 -24.94
N LYS A 293 -8.15 16.74 -24.05
CA LYS A 293 -7.71 16.54 -22.67
C LYS A 293 -8.89 16.73 -21.74
N LEU A 294 -9.28 15.68 -21.02
CA LEU A 294 -10.34 15.76 -20.01
C LEU A 294 -9.74 15.64 -18.61
N ARG A 295 -10.31 16.40 -17.67
CA ARG A 295 -10.19 16.18 -16.23
C ARG A 295 -11.56 15.89 -15.67
N ILE A 296 -11.72 14.73 -15.05
CA ILE A 296 -12.96 14.35 -14.39
C ILE A 296 -12.67 14.14 -12.91
N THR A 297 -13.35 14.91 -12.07
CA THR A 297 -13.34 14.75 -10.62
C THR A 297 -14.66 14.10 -10.21
N HIS A 298 -14.60 12.90 -9.65
CA HIS A 298 -15.75 12.12 -9.22
C HIS A 298 -15.74 11.92 -7.69
N GLY A 299 -16.81 12.30 -7.01
CA GLY A 299 -16.96 12.12 -5.57
C GLY A 299 -17.35 10.69 -5.21
N TYR A 300 -16.40 9.87 -4.81
CA TYR A 300 -16.67 8.52 -4.35
C TYR A 300 -17.26 8.52 -2.93
N LYS A 301 -18.35 7.77 -2.71
CA LYS A 301 -18.94 7.57 -1.38
C LYS A 301 -18.35 6.32 -0.71
N PRO A 302 -17.64 6.46 0.42
CA PRO A 302 -17.11 5.30 1.16
C PRO A 302 -18.21 4.32 1.55
N GLN A 303 -17.97 3.02 1.35
CA GLN A 303 -18.93 1.96 1.65
C GLN A 303 -18.79 1.43 3.09
N VAL A 304 -17.60 1.51 3.68
CA VAL A 304 -17.33 1.09 5.06
C VAL A 304 -17.57 2.28 6.00
N PRO A 305 -18.64 2.29 6.84
CA PRO A 305 -19.05 3.49 7.58
C PRO A 305 -17.96 4.05 8.51
N LEU A 306 -17.28 3.18 9.26
CA LEU A 306 -16.22 3.60 10.19
C LEU A 306 -15.05 4.25 9.46
N MET A 307 -14.63 3.68 8.33
CA MET A 307 -13.55 4.26 7.52
C MET A 307 -14.01 5.53 6.82
N GLY A 308 -15.26 5.60 6.36
CA GLY A 308 -15.83 6.79 5.75
C GLY A 308 -15.78 8.01 6.69
N LEU A 309 -16.07 7.82 7.98
CA LEU A 309 -15.92 8.86 8.99
C LEU A 309 -14.47 9.32 9.14
N ILE A 310 -13.52 8.38 9.22
CA ILE A 310 -12.09 8.67 9.38
C ILE A 310 -11.57 9.44 8.15
N TYR A 311 -11.84 8.94 6.94
CA TYR A 311 -11.41 9.61 5.71
C TYR A 311 -12.00 10.99 5.55
N THR A 312 -13.30 11.16 5.82
CA THR A 312 -13.95 12.47 5.71
C THR A 312 -13.31 13.47 6.66
N ARG A 313 -13.07 13.09 7.93
CA ARG A 313 -12.41 13.97 8.91
C ARG A 313 -10.97 14.29 8.52
N PHE A 314 -10.23 13.31 8.02
CA PHE A 314 -8.87 13.50 7.55
C PHE A 314 -8.80 14.44 6.34
N LEU A 315 -9.68 14.25 5.35
CA LEU A 315 -9.75 15.10 4.16
C LEU A 315 -10.21 16.53 4.51
N GLN A 316 -11.18 16.69 5.40
CA GLN A 316 -11.59 18.01 5.91
C GLN A 316 -10.45 18.73 6.62
N TRP A 317 -9.61 17.99 7.34
CA TRP A 317 -8.43 18.56 8.00
C TRP A 317 -7.34 19.00 7.01
N GLN A 318 -7.20 18.30 5.89
CA GLN A 318 -6.24 18.64 4.82
C GLN A 318 -6.78 19.67 3.82
N ASP A 319 -8.08 19.89 3.77
CA ASP A 319 -8.69 20.79 2.79
C ASP A 319 -8.27 22.23 3.07
N THR A 320 -7.66 22.86 2.06
CA THR A 320 -7.21 24.25 2.11
C THR A 320 -8.31 25.22 1.68
N GLY A 321 -9.43 24.73 1.13
CA GLY A 321 -10.55 25.54 0.66
C GLY A 321 -10.31 26.25 -0.67
N THR A 322 -9.21 25.96 -1.36
CA THR A 322 -8.84 26.64 -2.62
C THR A 322 -9.65 26.18 -3.83
N ASP A 323 -10.18 24.95 -3.82
CA ASP A 323 -11.06 24.41 -4.86
C ASP A 323 -12.47 24.18 -4.30
N PRO A 324 -13.43 25.09 -4.55
CA PRO A 324 -14.78 25.00 -4.01
C PRO A 324 -15.49 23.68 -4.33
N VAL A 325 -15.15 23.05 -5.47
CA VAL A 325 -15.77 21.79 -5.89
C VAL A 325 -15.25 20.64 -5.04
N ASN A 326 -13.94 20.56 -4.82
CA ASN A 326 -13.36 19.54 -3.94
C ASN A 326 -13.85 19.72 -2.50
N THR A 327 -13.90 20.96 -2.01
CA THR A 327 -14.43 21.29 -0.69
C THR A 327 -15.89 20.86 -0.54
N ALA A 328 -16.74 21.09 -1.54
CA ALA A 328 -18.13 20.64 -1.52
C ALA A 328 -18.26 19.11 -1.48
N LEU A 329 -17.45 18.40 -2.25
CA LEU A 329 -17.42 16.93 -2.23
C LEU A 329 -17.00 16.39 -0.85
N ILE A 330 -15.93 16.94 -0.28
CA ILE A 330 -15.44 16.55 1.04
C ILE A 330 -16.47 16.86 2.12
N ALA A 331 -17.14 18.02 2.05
CA ALA A 331 -18.22 18.40 2.96
C ALA A 331 -19.42 17.43 2.86
N SER A 332 -19.70 16.87 1.69
CA SER A 332 -20.72 15.83 1.48
C SER A 332 -20.30 14.41 1.93
N GLY A 333 -19.11 14.26 2.51
CA GLY A 333 -18.58 12.98 2.97
C GLY A 333 -18.07 12.08 1.84
N ARG A 334 -17.67 12.68 0.71
CA ARG A 334 -17.14 11.98 -0.47
C ARG A 334 -15.65 12.22 -0.65
N ILE A 335 -14.97 11.21 -1.16
CA ILE A 335 -13.56 11.25 -1.51
C ILE A 335 -13.45 11.71 -2.97
N PRO A 336 -12.80 12.85 -3.27
CA PRO A 336 -12.59 13.29 -4.65
C PRO A 336 -11.62 12.35 -5.37
N VAL A 337 -12.09 11.72 -6.44
CA VAL A 337 -11.30 10.85 -7.31
C VAL A 337 -11.08 11.56 -8.63
N VAL A 338 -9.84 11.99 -8.88
CA VAL A 338 -9.48 12.71 -10.11
C VAL A 338 -8.94 11.74 -11.16
N SER A 339 -9.38 11.91 -12.40
CA SER A 339 -8.92 11.17 -13.57
C SER A 339 -8.61 12.15 -14.70
N HIS A 340 -7.46 11.96 -15.34
CA HIS A 340 -7.06 12.71 -16.53
C HIS A 340 -6.91 11.75 -17.70
N VAL A 341 -7.33 12.19 -18.88
CA VAL A 341 -7.14 11.44 -20.12
C VAL A 341 -6.84 12.40 -21.25
N THR A 342 -5.96 11.98 -22.15
CA THR A 342 -5.67 12.69 -23.40
C THR A 342 -5.89 11.71 -24.55
N VAL A 343 -6.68 12.11 -25.53
CA VAL A 343 -6.87 11.37 -26.78
C VAL A 343 -6.77 12.32 -27.97
N GLN A 344 -6.35 11.83 -29.14
CA GLN A 344 -6.40 12.63 -30.36
C GLN A 344 -7.84 12.78 -30.84
N MET A 345 -8.21 13.97 -31.28
CA MET A 345 -9.50 14.21 -31.94
C MET A 345 -9.62 13.37 -33.22
N GLN A 346 -10.81 12.84 -33.46
CA GLN A 346 -11.19 12.07 -34.65
C GLN A 346 -12.32 12.76 -35.44
N SER A 347 -12.69 13.96 -35.01
CA SER A 347 -13.73 14.81 -35.59
C SER A 347 -13.33 16.27 -35.35
N ASP A 348 -13.90 17.21 -36.12
CA ASP A 348 -13.67 18.64 -35.89
C ASP A 348 -14.13 19.01 -34.48
N ALA A 349 -13.32 19.71 -33.69
CA ALA A 349 -13.74 20.12 -32.36
C ALA A 349 -14.71 21.31 -32.49
N ILE A 350 -15.85 21.25 -31.81
CA ILE A 350 -16.83 22.34 -31.77
C ILE A 350 -16.81 22.96 -30.39
N GLU A 351 -16.79 24.29 -30.32
CA GLU A 351 -16.76 24.98 -29.05
C GLU A 351 -18.04 24.75 -28.23
N ASP A 352 -17.80 24.46 -26.95
CA ASP A 352 -18.81 24.28 -25.91
C ASP A 352 -18.20 24.79 -24.58
N LYS A 353 -18.61 24.25 -23.43
CA LYS A 353 -18.01 24.55 -22.12
C LYS A 353 -16.57 24.03 -22.00
N THR A 354 -15.62 24.86 -22.43
CA THR A 354 -14.17 24.60 -22.31
C THR A 354 -13.53 25.49 -21.26
N VAL A 355 -12.39 25.04 -20.72
CA VAL A 355 -11.59 25.85 -19.79
C VAL A 355 -10.75 26.85 -20.58
N SER A 356 -10.68 28.09 -20.09
CA SER A 356 -9.73 29.10 -20.58
C SER A 356 -8.36 28.85 -19.94
N SER A 357 -7.33 28.86 -20.78
CA SER A 357 -5.94 28.75 -20.36
C SER A 357 -5.09 29.66 -21.25
N PRO A 358 -5.07 30.98 -20.96
CA PRO A 358 -4.38 31.94 -21.82
C PRO A 358 -2.86 31.73 -21.79
N GLY A 359 -2.27 31.66 -22.97
CA GLY A 359 -0.84 31.43 -23.18
C GLY A 359 -0.40 29.98 -22.95
N PRO A 360 0.92 29.71 -22.95
CA PRO A 360 1.51 28.36 -22.79
C PRO A 360 1.20 27.59 -21.49
N GLY A 361 0.19 27.98 -20.72
CA GLY A 361 -0.02 27.56 -19.33
C GLY A 361 0.97 28.23 -18.36
N ASN A 362 0.61 28.26 -17.07
CA ASN A 362 1.45 28.75 -15.96
C ASN A 362 2.00 30.19 -16.11
N GLY A 363 1.15 31.15 -16.46
CA GLY A 363 1.54 32.58 -16.48
C GLY A 363 2.59 32.92 -17.54
N GLY A 364 2.66 32.15 -18.64
CA GLY A 364 3.61 32.38 -19.73
C GLY A 364 4.98 31.70 -19.53
N THR A 365 5.15 30.94 -18.44
CA THR A 365 6.34 30.13 -18.18
C THR A 365 5.93 28.68 -17.93
N ALA A 366 6.01 27.85 -18.96
CA ALA A 366 5.82 26.42 -18.82
C ALA A 366 6.83 25.87 -17.78
N THR A 367 6.35 25.54 -16.58
CA THR A 367 7.15 24.79 -15.61
C THR A 367 7.04 23.32 -15.96
N ASN A 368 8.18 22.70 -16.28
CA ASN A 368 8.28 21.25 -16.45
C ASN A 368 7.65 20.56 -15.22
N PRO A 369 6.65 19.68 -15.38
CA PRO A 369 6.00 18.95 -14.27
C PRO A 369 6.95 17.96 -13.55
N GLY A 370 8.22 17.94 -13.92
CA GLY A 370 9.24 16.99 -13.51
C GLY A 370 9.52 16.03 -14.64
N ASP A 371 10.79 15.77 -14.91
CA ASP A 371 11.16 14.75 -15.89
C ASP A 371 10.67 13.38 -15.38
N PRO A 372 9.97 12.58 -16.21
CA PRO A 372 9.74 11.19 -15.86
C PRO A 372 11.10 10.51 -15.60
N PRO A 373 11.15 9.42 -14.80
CA PRO A 373 12.39 8.68 -14.57
C PRO A 373 13.09 8.43 -15.90
N VAL A 374 14.32 8.93 -16.05
CA VAL A 374 15.10 8.75 -17.27
C VAL A 374 15.40 7.27 -17.39
N VAL A 375 14.71 6.60 -18.30
CA VAL A 375 15.02 5.23 -18.65
C VAL A 375 16.11 5.29 -19.71
N THR A 376 17.34 4.92 -19.34
CA THR A 376 18.48 4.87 -20.27
C THR A 376 18.49 3.62 -21.15
N THR A 377 17.45 2.80 -21.06
CA THR A 377 17.29 1.64 -21.94
C THR A 377 16.73 2.11 -23.26
N ASP A 378 17.40 1.77 -24.35
CA ASP A 378 16.88 2.01 -25.69
C ASP A 378 15.47 1.43 -25.81
N PRO A 379 14.52 2.16 -26.42
CA PRO A 379 13.20 1.61 -26.68
C PRO A 379 13.35 0.36 -27.56
N PRO A 380 12.58 -0.71 -27.29
CA PRO A 380 12.65 -1.92 -28.10
C PRO A 380 12.38 -1.58 -29.57
N SER A 381 13.21 -2.10 -30.47
CA SER A 381 13.05 -1.89 -31.91
C SER A 381 11.69 -2.43 -32.38
N CYS A 382 10.81 -1.55 -32.88
CA CYS A 382 9.52 -1.96 -33.44
C CYS A 382 9.72 -2.54 -34.84
N GLY A 383 9.82 -3.86 -34.93
CA GLY A 383 9.85 -4.60 -36.21
C GLY A 383 8.47 -4.78 -36.86
N SER A 384 7.38 -4.35 -36.22
CA SER A 384 6.01 -4.48 -36.74
C SER A 384 5.12 -3.31 -36.33
N ILE A 385 4.00 -3.14 -37.03
CA ILE A 385 2.94 -2.14 -36.74
C ILE A 385 2.41 -2.24 -35.29
N GLY A 386 2.63 -3.36 -34.60
CA GLY A 386 2.17 -3.60 -33.23
C GLY A 386 3.24 -3.45 -32.14
N CYS A 387 4.50 -3.13 -32.45
CA CYS A 387 5.61 -3.02 -31.48
C CYS A 387 5.73 -4.23 -30.52
N THR A 388 5.36 -5.42 -30.97
CA THR A 388 5.59 -6.68 -30.24
C THR A 388 6.85 -7.33 -30.79
N ALA A 389 7.90 -7.42 -29.97
CA ALA A 389 9.04 -8.27 -30.28
C ALA A 389 8.61 -9.73 -30.13
N PRO A 390 8.83 -10.62 -31.12
CA PRO A 390 8.65 -12.04 -30.91
C PRO A 390 9.60 -12.54 -29.80
N PRO A 391 9.21 -13.54 -28.99
CA PRO A 391 10.12 -14.12 -28.01
C PRO A 391 11.36 -14.64 -28.74
N ASN A 392 12.56 -14.30 -28.26
CA ASN A 392 13.78 -14.91 -28.76
C ASN A 392 13.70 -16.42 -28.51
N GLU A 393 13.72 -17.20 -29.59
CA GLU A 393 13.98 -18.64 -29.49
C GLU A 393 15.32 -18.85 -28.78
N PRO A 394 15.46 -19.85 -27.89
CA PRO A 394 16.75 -20.13 -27.25
C PRO A 394 17.72 -20.63 -28.33
N GLY A 395 18.55 -19.73 -28.85
CA GLY A 395 19.59 -20.03 -29.81
C GLY A 395 20.62 -20.99 -29.20
N GLY A 396 20.66 -22.21 -29.71
CA GLY A 396 21.79 -23.11 -29.56
C GLY A 396 23.03 -22.49 -30.20
N GLY A 397 24.06 -22.27 -29.39
CA GLY A 397 25.37 -21.82 -29.82
C GLY A 397 26.42 -22.38 -28.87
N GLY A 398 27.00 -23.52 -29.26
CA GLY A 398 28.06 -24.18 -28.51
C GLY A 398 29.36 -23.38 -28.51
N GLY A 399 30.01 -23.36 -27.35
CA GLY A 399 31.40 -22.93 -27.15
C GLY A 399 32.01 -23.74 -26.00
N PRO A 400 33.29 -24.17 -26.07
CA PRO A 400 33.79 -25.30 -25.29
C PRO A 400 34.33 -24.89 -23.91
N GLY A 401 34.09 -25.76 -22.92
CA GLY A 401 35.02 -26.03 -21.82
C GLY A 401 35.13 -24.98 -20.72
N GLY A 402 34.30 -25.10 -19.69
CA GLY A 402 34.52 -24.51 -18.37
C GLY A 402 33.95 -25.43 -17.30
N THR A 403 34.80 -26.27 -16.71
CA THR A 403 34.45 -27.22 -15.64
C THR A 403 34.16 -26.49 -14.34
N CYS A 404 32.99 -26.74 -13.74
CA CYS A 404 32.67 -26.31 -12.38
C CYS A 404 33.19 -27.36 -11.37
N ASP A 405 34.18 -26.98 -10.57
CA ASP A 405 34.52 -27.70 -9.35
C ASP A 405 33.49 -27.43 -8.25
N ILE A 406 33.07 -28.50 -7.58
CA ILE A 406 32.21 -28.48 -6.40
C ILE A 406 33.12 -28.62 -5.16
N PRO A 407 33.13 -27.69 -4.20
CA PRO A 407 33.80 -27.92 -2.93
C PRO A 407 32.97 -28.85 -2.04
N LYS A 408 33.68 -29.77 -1.38
CA LYS A 408 33.17 -30.75 -0.40
C LYS A 408 32.48 -30.12 0.80
#